data_AF-A0A1E8Q0C2-F1
#
_entry.id   AF-A0A1E8Q0C2-F1
#
_cell.length_a   1.000
_cell.length_b   1.000
_cell.length_c   1.000
_cell.angle_alpha   90.00
_cell.angle_beta   90.00
_cell.angle_gamma   90.00
#
_symmetry.space_group_name_H-M   'P 1'
#
loop_
_entity.id
_entity.type
_entity.pdbx_description
1 polymer ?
#
loop_
_entity_poly.entity_id
_entity_poly.type
_entity_poly.pdbx_seq_one_letter_code
_entity_poly.pdbx_strand_id
1 'polypeptide(L)'
;MQKGTLYMDYGLWLLTDPTGRITLTGWAETSAAGPDPDAPGRTDHWPTYDLCESRDQLPARLQELGLDLAPGADLNDLDKAWDVNLRHPDIAALKSALDRQRTAQ
;
A
#
# COMPACT_ATOMS: atom_id res chain seq x y z
N MET A 1 -23.34 -2.48 18.98
CA MET A 1 -23.08 -2.94 17.59
C MET A 1 -21.83 -2.22 17.10
N GLN A 2 -20.68 -2.89 17.15
CA GLN A 2 -19.45 -2.38 16.55
C GLN A 2 -19.70 -2.26 15.04
N LYS A 3 -19.70 -1.03 14.53
CA LYS A 3 -19.56 -0.82 13.09
C LYS A 3 -18.25 -1.47 12.71
N GLY A 4 -18.32 -2.55 11.92
CA GLY A 4 -17.12 -3.17 11.34
C GLY A 4 -16.30 -2.07 10.71
N THR A 5 -15.06 -1.93 11.17
CA THR A 5 -14.12 -0.90 10.76
C THR A 5 -14.00 -0.99 9.24
N LEU A 6 -14.65 -0.07 8.55
CA LEU A 6 -14.43 0.15 7.14
C LEU A 6 -12.94 0.47 7.02
N TYR A 7 -12.20 -0.34 6.26
CA TYR A 7 -10.87 0.00 5.76
C TYR A 7 -11.03 1.17 4.77
N MET A 8 -11.45 2.35 5.27
CA MET A 8 -11.75 3.54 4.47
C MET A 8 -10.70 4.65 4.65
N ASP A 9 -9.73 4.45 5.52
CA ASP A 9 -8.72 5.45 5.83
C ASP A 9 -7.48 5.32 4.92
N TYR A 10 -7.43 4.35 4.00
CA TYR A 10 -6.33 4.19 3.05
C TYR A 10 -6.68 3.28 1.85
N GLY A 11 -5.87 3.36 0.80
CA GLY A 11 -5.82 2.40 -0.30
C GLY A 11 -4.38 2.02 -0.61
N LEU A 12 -4.12 0.72 -0.83
CA LEU A 12 -2.82 0.19 -1.23
C LEU A 12 -3.01 -0.76 -2.42
N TRP A 13 -2.17 -0.64 -3.44
CA TRP A 13 -2.21 -1.56 -4.56
C TRP A 13 -0.85 -1.76 -5.22
N LEU A 14 -0.70 -2.93 -5.83
CA LEU A 14 0.44 -3.29 -6.64
C LEU A 14 0.19 -2.97 -8.10
N LEU A 15 1.26 -2.60 -8.78
CA LEU A 15 1.30 -2.41 -10.23
C LEU A 15 2.52 -3.14 -10.79
N THR A 16 2.38 -3.67 -12.00
CA THR A 16 3.52 -4.17 -12.78
C THR A 16 3.87 -3.14 -13.84
N ASP A 17 5.13 -2.74 -13.90
CA ASP A 17 5.60 -1.84 -14.94
C ASP A 17 5.88 -2.60 -16.26
N PRO A 18 6.14 -1.89 -17.38
CA PRO A 18 6.44 -2.54 -18.66
C PRO A 18 7.71 -3.41 -18.67
N THR A 19 8.57 -3.29 -17.66
CA THR A 19 9.80 -4.08 -17.51
C THR A 19 9.59 -5.36 -16.70
N GLY A 20 8.39 -5.54 -16.12
CA GLY A 20 8.05 -6.67 -15.24
C GLY A 20 8.37 -6.42 -13.77
N ARG A 21 8.82 -5.21 -13.41
CA ARG A 21 9.08 -4.82 -12.02
C ARG A 21 7.75 -4.60 -11.31
N ILE A 22 7.67 -5.10 -10.07
CA ILE A 22 6.50 -4.89 -9.23
C ILE A 22 6.73 -3.67 -8.35
N THR A 23 5.75 -2.77 -8.38
CA THR A 23 5.74 -1.54 -7.60
C THR A 23 4.53 -1.50 -6.68
N LEU A 24 4.65 -0.74 -5.59
CA LEU A 24 3.59 -0.50 -4.61
C LEU A 24 3.32 0.99 -4.54
N THR A 25 2.05 1.35 -4.56
CA THR A 25 1.62 2.73 -4.30
C THR A 25 0.31 2.72 -3.53
N GLY A 26 -0.16 3.90 -3.13
CA GLY A 26 -1.30 4.02 -2.27
C GLY A 26 -1.69 5.45 -1.94
N TRP A 27 -2.64 5.55 -1.03
CA TRP A 27 -2.99 6.77 -0.34
C TRP A 27 -3.44 6.44 1.08
N ALA A 28 -3.32 7.39 1.99
CA ALA A 28 -3.85 7.28 3.34
C ALA A 28 -4.47 8.60 3.77
N GLU A 29 -5.59 8.56 4.47
CA GLU A 29 -6.11 9.71 5.20
C GLU A 29 -5.19 10.00 6.38
N THR A 30 -4.72 11.23 6.45
CA THR A 30 -4.05 11.78 7.61
C THR A 30 -5.05 12.67 8.32
N SER A 31 -5.44 12.28 9.54
CA SER A 31 -6.15 13.19 10.43
C SER A 31 -5.25 14.41 10.64
N ALA A 32 -5.83 15.61 10.56
CA ALA A 32 -5.09 16.82 10.85
C ALA A 32 -4.51 16.70 12.26
N ALA A 33 -3.17 16.60 12.36
CA ALA A 33 -2.46 16.61 13.61
C ALA A 33 -2.52 18.03 14.19
N GLY A 34 -3.67 18.40 14.75
CA GLY A 34 -3.94 19.72 15.31
C GLY A 34 -5.05 19.65 16.36
N PRO A 35 -5.15 20.66 17.25
CA PRO A 35 -6.16 20.69 18.30
C PRO A 35 -7.58 20.99 17.78
N ASP A 36 -7.75 21.15 16.47
CA ASP A 36 -9.01 21.51 15.83
C ASP A 36 -9.71 20.25 15.29
N PRO A 37 -10.78 19.78 15.95
CA PRO A 37 -11.54 18.61 15.52
C PRO A 37 -12.34 18.87 14.21
N ASP A 38 -12.44 20.11 13.75
CA ASP A 38 -13.11 20.50 12.50
C ASP A 38 -12.13 20.72 11.33
N ALA A 39 -10.82 20.51 11.54
CA ALA A 39 -9.85 20.62 10.46
C ALA A 39 -10.08 19.53 9.39
N PRO A 40 -10.15 19.89 8.10
CA PRO A 40 -10.39 18.92 7.04
C PRO A 40 -9.28 17.87 6.99
N GLY A 41 -9.66 16.59 7.00
CA GLY A 41 -8.72 15.48 6.79
C GLY A 41 -7.98 15.64 5.47
N ARG A 42 -6.69 15.33 5.46
CA ARG A 42 -5.86 15.40 4.26
C ARG A 42 -5.57 14.00 3.75
N THR A 43 -5.83 13.75 2.48
CA THR A 43 -5.36 12.54 1.80
C THR A 43 -3.88 12.71 1.42
N ASP A 44 -3.04 11.85 1.97
CA ASP A 44 -1.62 11.72 1.59
C ASP A 44 -1.49 10.66 0.49
N HIS A 45 -1.09 11.09 -0.71
CA HIS A 45 -0.81 10.17 -1.82
C HIS A 45 0.63 9.70 -1.76
N TRP A 46 0.83 8.40 -1.80
CA TRP A 46 2.14 7.81 -1.68
C TRP A 46 2.86 7.85 -3.03
N PRO A 47 4.19 8.05 -3.02
CA PRO A 47 4.99 7.82 -4.22
C PRO A 47 4.95 6.33 -4.60
N THR A 48 5.35 6.02 -5.82
CA THR A 48 5.59 4.65 -6.24
C THR A 48 6.87 4.12 -5.58
N TYR A 49 6.76 2.98 -4.91
CA TYR A 49 7.87 2.26 -4.29
C TYR A 49 8.19 0.99 -5.09
N ASP A 50 9.45 0.80 -5.46
CA ASP A 50 9.90 -0.43 -6.10
C ASP A 50 9.96 -1.56 -5.06
N LEU A 51 9.18 -2.62 -5.26
CA LEU A 51 9.15 -3.75 -4.31
C LEU A 51 10.12 -4.85 -4.70
N CYS A 52 10.03 -5.32 -5.95
CA CYS A 52 10.85 -6.41 -6.44
C CYS A 52 10.96 -6.39 -7.97
N GLU A 53 12.04 -6.95 -8.49
CA GLU A 53 12.35 -6.93 -9.92
C GLU A 53 11.52 -7.94 -10.71
N SER A 54 11.03 -8.99 -10.06
CA SER A 54 10.23 -10.03 -10.70
C SER A 54 9.11 -10.55 -9.82
N ARG A 55 8.14 -11.19 -10.47
CA ARG A 55 6.94 -11.74 -9.86
C ARG A 55 7.21 -12.87 -8.85
N ASP A 56 8.29 -13.62 -9.07
CA ASP A 56 8.68 -14.75 -8.21
C ASP A 56 9.15 -14.31 -6.82
N GLN A 57 9.67 -13.08 -6.71
CA GLN A 57 10.11 -12.49 -5.44
C GLN A 57 8.94 -11.94 -4.62
N LEU A 58 7.79 -11.70 -5.27
CA LEU A 58 6.67 -10.98 -4.66
C LEU A 58 6.09 -11.69 -3.42
N PRO A 59 5.85 -13.03 -3.40
CA PRO A 59 5.29 -13.67 -2.22
C PRO A 59 6.16 -13.49 -0.96
N ALA A 60 7.48 -13.65 -1.10
CA ALA A 60 8.42 -13.39 0.00
C ALA A 60 8.41 -11.93 0.41
N ARG A 61 8.38 -11.01 -0.57
CA ARG A 61 8.38 -9.57 -0.32
C ARG A 61 7.12 -9.09 0.41
N LEU A 62 5.96 -9.64 0.06
CA LEU A 62 4.70 -9.36 0.76
C LEU A 62 4.76 -9.84 2.22
N GLN A 63 5.29 -11.03 2.45
CA GLN A 63 5.46 -11.57 3.80
C GLN A 63 6.41 -10.72 4.66
N GLU A 64 7.55 -10.30 4.11
CA GLU A 64 8.51 -9.41 4.80
C GLU A 64 7.89 -8.08 5.22
N LEU A 65 7.00 -7.54 4.38
CA LEU A 65 6.33 -6.27 4.60
C LEU A 65 4.98 -6.41 5.34
N GLY A 66 4.58 -7.62 5.73
CA GLY A 66 3.31 -7.86 6.41
C GLY A 66 2.07 -7.52 5.56
N LEU A 67 2.19 -7.59 4.24
CA LEU A 67 1.14 -7.25 3.29
C LEU A 67 0.27 -8.46 2.98
N ASP A 68 -1.05 -8.27 3.10
CA ASP A 68 -2.05 -9.26 2.72
C ASP A 68 -2.85 -8.78 1.51
N LEU A 69 -3.39 -9.72 0.73
CA LEU A 69 -4.32 -9.40 -0.35
C LEU A 69 -5.65 -8.89 0.22
N ALA A 70 -6.21 -7.85 -0.40
CA ALA A 70 -7.58 -7.45 -0.13
C ALA A 70 -8.57 -8.55 -0.58
N PRO A 71 -9.75 -8.66 0.03
CA PRO A 71 -10.80 -9.58 -0.41
C PRO A 71 -11.11 -9.40 -1.89
N GLY A 72 -11.03 -10.49 -2.65
CA GLY A 72 -11.27 -10.49 -4.10
C GLY A 72 -10.10 -10.03 -4.96
N ALA A 73 -8.98 -9.61 -4.36
CA ALA A 73 -7.76 -9.33 -5.11
C ALA A 73 -7.06 -10.65 -5.48
N ASP A 74 -6.65 -10.76 -6.75
CA ASP A 74 -5.83 -11.86 -7.24
C ASP A 74 -4.49 -11.33 -7.74
N LEU A 75 -3.44 -11.95 -7.23
CA LEU A 75 -2.06 -11.74 -7.61
C LEU A 75 -1.81 -11.99 -9.12
N ASN A 76 -2.63 -12.81 -9.78
CA ASN A 76 -2.58 -13.05 -11.24
C ASN A 76 -3.11 -11.87 -12.07
N ASP A 77 -3.83 -10.93 -11.46
CA ASP A 77 -4.31 -9.75 -12.20
C ASP A 77 -3.17 -8.82 -12.62
N LEU A 78 -1.99 -8.93 -11.97
CA LEU A 78 -0.76 -8.29 -12.42
C LEU A 78 -0.35 -8.69 -13.84
N ASP A 79 -0.63 -9.92 -14.29
CA ASP A 79 -0.31 -10.38 -15.65
C ASP A 79 -1.16 -9.69 -16.71
N LYS A 80 -2.30 -9.14 -16.30
CA LYS A 80 -3.20 -8.32 -17.14
C LYS A 80 -2.91 -6.82 -17.00
N ALA A 81 -1.84 -6.46 -16.29
CA ALA A 81 -1.51 -5.09 -15.89
C ALA A 81 -2.66 -4.40 -15.11
N TRP A 82 -3.36 -5.17 -14.27
CA TRP A 82 -4.39 -4.64 -13.37
C TRP A 82 -3.86 -4.43 -11.96
N ASP A 83 -4.48 -3.49 -11.26
CA ASP A 83 -4.14 -3.13 -9.89
C ASP A 83 -4.54 -4.26 -8.93
N VAL A 84 -3.60 -4.70 -8.09
CA VAL A 84 -3.88 -5.69 -7.05
C VAL A 84 -3.93 -5.04 -5.69
N ASN A 85 -5.13 -4.93 -5.13
CA ASN A 85 -5.36 -4.26 -3.85
C ASN A 85 -4.82 -5.07 -2.67
N LEU A 86 -4.19 -4.36 -1.73
CA LEU A 86 -3.57 -4.93 -0.54
C LEU A 86 -4.16 -4.34 0.75
N ARG A 87 -3.84 -5.01 1.86
CA ARG A 87 -4.12 -4.55 3.22
C ARG A 87 -2.88 -4.68 4.07
N HIS A 88 -2.78 -3.79 5.04
CA HIS A 88 -1.72 -3.81 6.04
C HIS A 88 -2.32 -3.34 7.39
N PRO A 89 -1.97 -3.99 8.52
CA PRO A 89 -2.53 -3.62 9.82
C PRO A 89 -2.01 -2.27 10.36
N ASP A 90 -0.85 -1.81 9.89
CA ASP A 90 -0.22 -0.55 10.32
C ASP A 90 0.36 0.24 9.13
N ILE A 91 -0.44 1.13 8.57
CA ILE A 91 -0.10 1.89 7.36
C ILE A 91 1.02 2.90 7.60
N ALA A 92 1.09 3.48 8.80
CA ALA A 92 2.13 4.44 9.15
C ALA A 92 3.52 3.77 9.26
N ALA A 93 3.57 2.59 9.90
CA ALA A 93 4.79 1.80 9.99
C ALA A 93 5.27 1.32 8.63
N LEU A 94 4.34 0.82 7.78
CA LEU A 94 4.65 0.40 6.41
C LEU A 94 5.26 1.55 5.61
N LYS A 95 4.60 2.72 5.59
CA LYS A 95 5.10 3.89 4.86
C LYS A 95 6.51 4.28 5.30
N SER A 96 6.73 4.31 6.61
CA SER A 96 8.04 4.63 7.19
C SER A 96 9.12 3.62 6.79
N ALA A 97 8.78 2.33 6.69
CA ALA A 97 9.71 1.31 6.24
C ALA A 97 10.07 1.47 4.75
N LEU A 98 9.07 1.74 3.91
CA LEU A 98 9.25 1.96 2.47
C LEU A 98 10.05 3.23 2.17
N ASP A 99 9.75 4.33 2.88
CA ASP A 99 10.49 5.58 2.73
C ASP A 99 11.97 5.41 3.11
N ARG A 100 12.27 4.67 4.19
CA ARG A 100 13.65 4.35 4.57
C ARG A 100 14.38 3.53 3.50
N GLN A 101 13.72 2.54 2.91
CA GLN A 101 14.30 1.72 1.85
C GLN A 101 14.60 2.57 0.60
N ARG A 102 13.68 3.45 0.22
CA ARG A 102 13.84 4.35 -0.92
C ARG A 102 15.01 5.33 -0.76
N THR A 103 15.25 5.84 0.44
CA THR A 103 16.37 6.78 0.70
C THR A 103 17.72 6.07 0.83
N ALA A 104 17.74 4.77 1.11
CA ALA A 104 18.97 3.99 1.23
C ALA A 104 19.50 3.44 -0.11
N GLN A 105 18.71 3.55 -1.18
CA GLN A 105 19.07 3.24 -2.57
C GLN A 105 19.69 4.48 -3.24
#